data_AF-A0A8B8CDQ3-F1
#
_entry.id   AF-A0A8B8CDQ3-F1
#
_cell.length_a   1.000
_cell.length_b   1.000
_cell.length_c   1.000
_cell.angle_alpha   90.00
_cell.angle_beta   90.00
_cell.angle_gamma   90.00
#
_symmetry.space_group_name_H-M   'P 1'
#
loop_
_entity.id
_entity.type
_entity.pdbx_description
1 polymer ?
#
loop_
_entity_poly.entity_id
_entity_poly.type
_entity_poly.pdbx_seq_one_letter_code
_entity_poly.pdbx_strand_id
1 'polypeptide(L)'
;MLQQTQVATVVEYYKRWMKKWPTLQDLAKASLEEVNEMWAGLGYYSRGRRLLEGAQKVVQEFGGKMPRTAEALLKHLPGVGRYTAGAIASIAYSQATGIVDGNVIRVLCRMRLIGASSTSQAVQNKLWSLANDVVDQDHPGDFNQGMMELGATVCTPKSPSCASCPAQSLCLAKAQVERNKSKNGNKLGIKDRTDIPDIECVVEKCDLCLPENETWDEKEGVQNYPRKAGKKAARVERTSVCVVCRRKRDGERQYYLVQRAQKGLLAGLWEFPSLIVEEEEDENSDHSIHKVLQSSCGLGVPAAIQSTHVGSVEHIFSHIHQTYVVQAVEVSEEEVDDSQVHTESCRWVTKEEFSSAAVSTAMKKVFKAYENLGKKKISTMDPGKNQKSITSFFKKK
;
A
#
# COMPACT_ATOMS: atom_id res chain seq x y z
N MET A 1 -7.45 -1.77 8.60
CA MET A 1 -6.69 -2.71 7.73
C MET A 1 -7.11 -2.66 6.27
N LEU A 2 -8.40 -2.59 5.92
CA LEU A 2 -8.89 -2.63 4.53
C LEU A 2 -8.59 -1.39 3.66
N GLN A 3 -8.13 -0.27 4.23
CA GLN A 3 -7.79 0.93 3.48
C GLN A 3 -6.66 0.66 2.46
N GLN A 4 -6.95 0.52 1.17
CA GLN A 4 -5.96 0.17 0.14
C GLN A 4 -5.31 -1.22 0.35
N THR A 5 -6.05 -2.17 0.93
CA THR A 5 -5.60 -3.56 1.08
C THR A 5 -6.78 -4.50 0.76
N GLN A 6 -6.53 -5.55 -0.01
CA GLN A 6 -7.59 -6.49 -0.42
C GLN A 6 -8.09 -7.32 0.77
N VAL A 7 -9.38 -7.67 0.75
CA VAL A 7 -10.04 -8.45 1.80
C VAL A 7 -9.30 -9.76 2.07
N ALA A 8 -9.01 -10.54 1.01
CA ALA A 8 -8.32 -11.83 1.13
C ALA A 8 -6.97 -11.74 1.87
N THR A 9 -6.24 -10.64 1.69
CA THR A 9 -5.00 -10.39 2.43
C THR A 9 -5.28 -10.06 3.90
N VAL A 10 -6.33 -9.28 4.19
CA VAL A 10 -6.61 -8.77 5.54
C VAL A 10 -7.13 -9.83 6.49
N VAL A 11 -7.86 -10.85 6.01
CA VAL A 11 -8.54 -11.85 6.87
C VAL A 11 -7.61 -12.42 7.95
N GLU A 12 -6.45 -12.96 7.56
CA GLU A 12 -5.53 -13.61 8.49
C GLU A 12 -4.79 -12.61 9.40
N TYR A 13 -4.59 -11.37 8.94
CA TYR A 13 -4.04 -10.32 9.80
C TYR A 13 -5.04 -9.88 10.85
N TYR A 14 -6.30 -9.70 10.46
CA TYR A 14 -7.37 -9.30 11.36
C TYR A 14 -7.58 -10.35 12.46
N LYS A 15 -7.65 -11.64 12.10
CA LYS A 15 -7.79 -12.73 13.08
C LYS A 15 -6.65 -12.73 14.10
N ARG A 16 -5.39 -12.67 13.64
CA ARG A 16 -4.21 -12.64 14.53
C ARG A 16 -4.19 -11.38 15.41
N TRP A 17 -4.52 -10.23 14.82
CA TRP A 17 -4.60 -8.95 15.53
C TRP A 17 -5.64 -8.99 16.65
N MET A 18 -6.87 -9.40 16.35
CA MET A 18 -7.95 -9.48 17.35
C MET A 18 -7.67 -10.55 18.41
N LYS A 19 -6.91 -11.61 18.08
CA LYS A 19 -6.46 -12.59 19.08
C LYS A 19 -5.43 -11.99 20.05
N LYS A 20 -4.50 -11.16 19.56
CA LYS A 20 -3.46 -10.53 20.41
C LYS A 20 -4.03 -9.35 21.22
N TRP A 21 -4.85 -8.52 20.60
CA TRP A 21 -5.47 -7.34 21.20
C TRP A 21 -6.99 -7.39 21.00
N PRO A 22 -7.72 -8.10 21.88
CA PRO A 22 -9.17 -8.25 21.76
C PRO A 22 -9.92 -6.96 22.11
N THR A 23 -9.33 -6.08 22.93
CA THR A 23 -9.93 -4.80 23.33
C THR A 23 -9.09 -3.59 22.96
N LEU A 24 -9.70 -2.40 22.98
CA LEU A 24 -8.98 -1.12 22.81
C LEU A 24 -7.93 -0.91 23.90
N GLN A 25 -8.21 -1.36 25.12
CA GLN A 25 -7.32 -1.26 26.26
C GLN A 25 -6.07 -2.13 26.08
N ASP A 26 -6.22 -3.31 25.50
CA ASP A 26 -5.08 -4.19 25.20
C ASP A 26 -4.18 -3.58 24.14
N LEU A 27 -4.78 -3.03 23.07
CA LEU A 27 -4.02 -2.34 22.04
C LEU A 27 -3.34 -1.08 22.58
N ALA A 28 -4.01 -0.30 23.43
CA ALA A 28 -3.45 0.94 23.98
C ALA A 28 -2.19 0.71 24.83
N LYS A 29 -2.02 -0.49 25.41
CA LYS A 29 -0.84 -0.89 26.19
C LYS A 29 0.31 -1.43 25.33
N ALA A 30 0.06 -1.71 24.05
CA ALA A 30 1.05 -2.29 23.16
C ALA A 30 2.17 -1.28 22.83
N SER A 31 3.38 -1.78 22.59
CA SER A 31 4.46 -0.97 22.04
C SER A 31 4.29 -0.76 20.53
N LEU A 32 4.91 0.29 19.99
CA LEU A 32 4.92 0.50 18.54
C LEU A 32 5.64 -0.62 17.80
N GLU A 33 6.68 -1.22 18.40
CA GLU A 33 7.38 -2.35 17.81
C GLU A 33 6.45 -3.55 17.66
N GLU A 34 5.70 -3.92 18.70
CA GLU A 34 4.74 -5.02 18.64
C GLU A 34 3.66 -4.77 17.57
N VAL A 35 3.18 -3.53 17.46
CA VAL A 35 2.22 -3.14 16.41
C VAL A 35 2.84 -3.27 15.03
N ASN A 36 4.08 -2.84 14.83
CA ASN A 36 4.80 -2.95 13.57
C ASN A 36 5.04 -4.42 13.18
N GLU A 37 5.36 -5.29 14.14
CA GLU A 37 5.50 -6.73 13.93
C GLU A 37 4.19 -7.38 13.48
N MET A 38 3.07 -7.07 14.15
CA MET A 38 1.75 -7.60 13.79
C MET A 38 1.23 -7.03 12.46
N TRP A 39 1.66 -5.83 12.08
CA TRP A 39 1.34 -5.18 10.82
C TRP A 39 2.29 -5.56 9.67
N ALA A 40 3.37 -6.27 9.96
CA ALA A 40 4.43 -6.59 9.02
C ALA A 40 3.88 -7.32 7.78
N GLY A 41 4.02 -6.68 6.62
CA GLY A 41 3.52 -7.22 5.34
C GLY A 41 2.21 -6.62 4.82
N LEU A 42 1.43 -5.89 5.65
CA LEU A 42 0.22 -5.19 5.18
C LEU A 42 0.51 -3.90 4.40
N GLY A 43 1.73 -3.37 4.51
CA GLY A 43 2.11 -2.07 3.96
C GLY A 43 1.43 -0.89 4.66
N TYR A 44 1.85 0.34 4.30
CA TYR A 44 1.35 1.59 4.90
C TYR A 44 1.32 1.55 6.45
N TYR A 45 2.48 1.33 7.06
CA TYR A 45 2.65 1.13 8.50
C TYR A 45 2.15 2.31 9.35
N SER A 46 2.09 3.51 8.77
CA SER A 46 1.48 4.68 9.42
C SER A 46 0.03 4.43 9.84
N ARG A 47 -0.70 3.52 9.18
CA ARG A 47 -2.06 3.11 9.59
C ARG A 47 -2.05 2.36 10.92
N GLY A 48 -1.12 1.43 11.12
CA GLY A 48 -0.99 0.69 12.39
C GLY A 48 -0.61 1.61 13.54
N ARG A 49 0.37 2.48 13.31
CA ARG A 49 0.79 3.50 14.28
C ARG A 49 -0.36 4.45 14.67
N ARG A 50 -1.09 5.01 13.69
CA ARG A 50 -2.23 5.90 13.97
C ARG A 50 -3.38 5.17 14.67
N LEU A 51 -3.56 3.87 14.41
CA LEU A 51 -4.54 3.05 15.12
C LEU A 51 -4.15 2.87 16.60
N LEU A 52 -2.87 2.65 16.89
CA LEU A 52 -2.34 2.62 18.27
C LEU A 52 -2.53 3.98 18.96
N GLU A 53 -2.09 5.07 18.33
CA GLU A 53 -2.28 6.44 18.83
C GLU A 53 -3.77 6.73 19.11
N GLY A 54 -4.66 6.28 18.22
CA GLY A 54 -6.10 6.42 18.38
C GLY A 54 -6.67 5.62 19.54
N ALA A 55 -6.24 4.36 19.72
CA ALA A 55 -6.65 3.53 20.85
C ALA A 55 -6.19 4.12 22.19
N GLN A 56 -4.93 4.58 22.26
CA GLN A 56 -4.37 5.26 23.43
C GLN A 56 -5.18 6.51 23.77
N LYS A 57 -5.49 7.34 22.78
CA LYS A 57 -6.31 8.54 22.96
C LYS A 57 -7.72 8.23 23.48
N VAL A 58 -8.37 7.20 22.95
CA VAL A 58 -9.71 6.78 23.42
C VAL A 58 -9.67 6.31 24.88
N VAL A 59 -8.64 5.57 25.28
CA VAL A 59 -8.48 5.13 26.66
C VAL A 59 -8.21 6.32 27.61
N GLN A 60 -7.32 7.23 27.21
CA GLN A 60 -6.88 8.35 28.05
C GLN A 60 -7.91 9.48 28.15
N GLU A 61 -8.49 9.91 27.02
CA GLU A 61 -9.35 11.10 26.95
C GLU A 61 -10.84 10.76 27.01
N PHE A 62 -11.25 9.56 26.58
CA PHE A 62 -12.65 9.15 26.50
C PHE A 62 -13.01 7.99 27.45
N GLY A 63 -12.12 7.65 28.39
CA GLY A 63 -12.35 6.59 29.38
C GLY A 63 -12.58 5.21 28.75
N GLY A 64 -11.98 4.95 27.59
CA GLY A 64 -12.13 3.70 26.84
C GLY A 64 -13.43 3.60 26.04
N LYS A 65 -14.25 4.66 25.98
CA LYS A 65 -15.48 4.69 25.21
C LYS A 65 -15.25 5.38 23.87
N MET A 66 -15.49 4.66 22.79
CA MET A 66 -15.40 5.21 21.43
C MET A 66 -16.43 6.33 21.21
N PRO A 67 -16.04 7.44 20.56
CA PRO A 67 -17.00 8.43 20.05
C PRO A 67 -18.02 7.76 19.12
N ARG A 68 -19.30 8.10 19.26
CA ARG A 68 -20.39 7.40 18.57
C ARG A 68 -20.84 8.03 17.25
N THR A 69 -20.41 9.27 16.97
CA THR A 69 -20.78 9.98 15.75
C THR A 69 -19.60 10.10 14.79
N ALA A 70 -19.88 10.09 13.48
CA ALA A 70 -18.88 10.27 12.43
C ALA A 70 -18.13 11.60 12.59
N GLU A 71 -18.82 12.68 12.98
CA GLU A 71 -18.19 13.97 13.24
C GLU A 71 -17.18 13.88 14.40
N ALA A 72 -17.56 13.27 15.52
CA ALA A 72 -16.68 13.14 16.67
C ALA A 72 -15.49 12.20 16.36
N LEU A 73 -15.73 11.09 15.67
CA LEU A 73 -14.68 10.18 15.22
C LEU A 73 -13.66 10.89 14.31
N LEU A 74 -14.14 11.66 13.34
CA LEU A 74 -13.32 12.44 12.41
C LEU A 74 -12.51 13.53 13.12
N LYS A 75 -13.14 14.24 14.05
CA LYS A 75 -12.53 15.37 14.76
C LYS A 75 -11.47 14.93 15.75
N HIS A 76 -11.70 13.84 16.47
CA HIS A 76 -10.90 13.51 17.64
C HIS A 76 -9.86 12.41 17.39
N LEU A 77 -10.08 11.48 16.47
CA LEU A 77 -9.21 10.30 16.34
C LEU A 77 -8.16 10.43 15.22
N PRO A 78 -6.87 10.23 15.53
CA PRO A 78 -5.81 10.28 14.53
C PRO A 78 -5.97 9.16 13.49
N GLY A 79 -5.77 9.49 12.22
CA GLY A 79 -5.88 8.51 11.12
C GLY A 79 -7.29 8.10 10.73
N VAL A 80 -8.31 8.61 11.40
CA VAL A 80 -9.71 8.44 11.01
C VAL A 80 -10.09 9.54 10.03
N GLY A 81 -10.15 9.20 8.74
CA GLY A 81 -10.69 10.07 7.70
C GLY A 81 -12.20 9.93 7.55
N ARG A 82 -12.81 10.76 6.70
CA ARG A 82 -14.27 10.82 6.49
C ARG A 82 -14.90 9.45 6.20
N TYR A 83 -14.28 8.64 5.35
CA TYR A 83 -14.70 7.26 5.07
C TYR A 83 -14.72 6.38 6.33
N THR A 84 -13.62 6.35 7.10
CA THR A 84 -13.50 5.49 8.28
C THR A 84 -14.42 5.95 9.40
N ALA A 85 -14.61 7.25 9.58
CA ALA A 85 -15.58 7.81 10.51
C ALA A 85 -17.00 7.37 10.18
N GLY A 86 -17.44 7.52 8.93
CA GLY A 86 -18.77 7.11 8.49
C GLY A 86 -18.96 5.59 8.56
N ALA A 87 -17.94 4.80 8.22
CA ALA A 87 -18.01 3.34 8.28
C ALA A 87 -18.17 2.85 9.72
N ILE A 88 -17.37 3.36 10.67
CA ILE A 88 -17.52 3.01 12.09
C ILE A 88 -18.87 3.48 12.62
N ALA A 89 -19.26 4.72 12.36
CA ALA A 89 -20.49 5.28 12.90
C ALA A 89 -21.75 4.56 12.38
N SER A 90 -21.80 4.21 11.10
CA SER A 90 -22.94 3.49 10.52
C SER A 90 -22.96 2.02 10.90
N ILE A 91 -21.83 1.31 10.86
CA ILE A 91 -21.78 -0.14 11.12
C ILE A 91 -21.88 -0.45 12.62
N ALA A 92 -21.16 0.29 13.47
CA ALA A 92 -21.08 -0.02 14.90
C ALA A 92 -22.13 0.72 15.74
N TYR A 93 -22.61 1.88 15.29
CA TYR A 93 -23.51 2.75 16.06
C TYR A 93 -24.79 3.12 15.33
N SER A 94 -25.06 2.52 14.17
CA SER A 94 -26.28 2.73 13.37
C SER A 94 -26.54 4.21 13.05
N GLN A 95 -25.51 5.04 12.98
CA GLN A 95 -25.69 6.42 12.52
C GLN A 95 -26.01 6.43 11.03
N ALA A 96 -27.12 7.06 10.65
CA ALA A 96 -27.52 7.27 9.27
C ALA A 96 -26.58 8.25 8.56
N THR A 97 -25.45 7.74 8.06
CA THR A 97 -24.47 8.49 7.27
C THR A 97 -23.95 7.61 6.15
N GLY A 98 -23.96 8.14 4.92
CA GLY A 98 -23.41 7.46 3.77
C GLY A 98 -21.88 7.46 3.79
N ILE A 99 -21.28 6.48 3.14
CA ILE A 99 -19.82 6.41 2.97
C ILE A 99 -19.43 6.40 1.49
N VAL A 100 -18.23 6.90 1.20
CA VAL A 100 -17.69 6.91 -0.16
C VAL A 100 -16.26 6.35 -0.15
N ASP A 101 -16.08 5.20 -0.80
CA ASP A 101 -14.78 4.59 -1.12
C ASP A 101 -14.64 4.37 -2.64
N GLY A 102 -13.54 3.77 -3.09
CA GLY A 102 -13.34 3.50 -4.52
C GLY A 102 -14.41 2.60 -5.15
N ASN A 103 -15.09 1.75 -4.36
CA ASN A 103 -16.18 0.91 -4.81
C ASN A 103 -17.48 1.72 -4.96
N VAL A 104 -17.85 2.47 -3.93
CA VAL A 104 -19.05 3.30 -3.90
C VAL A 104 -18.96 4.43 -4.93
N ILE A 105 -17.80 5.07 -5.10
CA ILE A 105 -17.56 6.06 -6.18
C ILE A 105 -17.99 5.46 -7.52
N ARG A 106 -17.49 4.26 -7.84
CA ARG A 106 -17.76 3.61 -9.13
C ARG A 106 -19.24 3.25 -9.29
N VAL A 107 -19.86 2.73 -8.24
CA VAL A 107 -21.30 2.40 -8.24
C VAL A 107 -22.13 3.65 -8.47
N LEU A 108 -21.94 4.69 -7.66
CA LEU A 108 -22.71 5.93 -7.75
C LEU A 108 -22.48 6.67 -9.08
N CYS A 109 -21.24 6.73 -9.57
CA CYS A 109 -20.96 7.32 -10.87
C CYS A 109 -21.70 6.62 -12.01
N ARG A 110 -21.76 5.28 -12.00
CA ARG A 110 -22.52 4.51 -13.00
C ARG A 110 -24.03 4.66 -12.83
N MET A 111 -24.51 4.67 -11.59
CA MET A 111 -25.94 4.85 -11.31
C MET A 111 -26.46 6.24 -11.70
N ARG A 112 -25.59 7.26 -11.69
CA ARG A 112 -25.97 8.67 -11.88
C ARG A 112 -25.25 9.37 -13.05
N LEU A 113 -24.64 8.63 -13.98
CA LEU A 113 -23.93 9.16 -15.16
C LEU A 113 -22.86 10.21 -14.84
N ILE A 114 -22.21 10.12 -13.68
CA ILE A 114 -21.14 11.05 -13.32
C ILE A 114 -19.85 10.61 -14.04
N GLY A 115 -19.52 11.32 -15.12
CA GLY A 115 -18.43 11.02 -16.03
C GLY A 115 -17.13 11.75 -15.72
N ALA A 116 -17.21 12.92 -15.06
CA ALA A 116 -16.06 13.72 -14.70
C ALA A 116 -15.08 12.96 -13.79
N SER A 117 -13.84 13.45 -13.74
CA SER A 117 -12.80 12.82 -12.93
C SER A 117 -13.24 12.64 -11.48
N SER A 118 -13.24 11.39 -11.01
CA SER A 118 -13.57 11.06 -9.63
C SER A 118 -12.64 11.69 -8.59
N THR A 119 -11.50 12.27 -8.98
CA THR A 119 -10.60 12.99 -8.07
C THR A 119 -10.94 14.47 -7.93
N SER A 120 -11.90 15.01 -8.70
CA SER A 120 -12.27 16.43 -8.60
C SER A 120 -13.07 16.69 -7.33
N GLN A 121 -12.91 17.89 -6.75
CA GLN A 121 -13.61 18.28 -5.52
C GLN A 121 -15.13 18.34 -5.74
N ALA A 122 -15.57 18.81 -6.91
CA ALA A 122 -16.99 18.89 -7.28
C ALA A 122 -17.63 17.50 -7.30
N VAL A 123 -17.00 16.52 -7.96
CA VAL A 123 -17.48 15.13 -8.01
C VAL A 123 -17.45 14.51 -6.63
N GLN A 124 -16.38 14.67 -5.85
CA GLN A 124 -16.32 14.15 -4.49
C GLN A 124 -17.45 14.71 -3.62
N ASN A 125 -17.68 16.02 -3.62
CA ASN A 125 -18.77 16.64 -2.86
C ASN A 125 -20.14 16.08 -3.27
N LYS A 126 -20.38 15.94 -4.58
CA LYS A 126 -21.64 15.37 -5.08
C LYS A 126 -21.82 13.92 -4.67
N LEU A 127 -20.79 13.09 -4.77
CA LEU A 127 -20.84 11.68 -4.39
C LEU A 127 -21.12 11.51 -2.89
N TRP A 128 -20.52 12.35 -2.05
CA TRP A 128 -20.79 12.35 -0.62
C TRP A 128 -22.22 12.81 -0.28
N SER A 129 -22.74 13.83 -0.97
CA SER A 129 -24.15 14.22 -0.85
C SER A 129 -25.07 13.06 -1.23
N LEU A 130 -24.87 12.49 -2.43
CA LEU A 130 -25.66 11.37 -2.92
C LEU A 130 -25.63 10.17 -1.97
N ALA A 131 -24.46 9.83 -1.43
CA ALA A 131 -24.35 8.73 -0.47
C ALA A 131 -25.18 8.98 0.79
N ASN A 132 -25.22 10.21 1.30
CA ASN A 132 -26.08 10.58 2.44
C ASN A 132 -27.57 10.62 2.07
N ASP A 133 -27.91 10.98 0.84
CA ASP A 133 -29.30 11.04 0.39
C ASP A 133 -29.91 9.65 0.21
N VAL A 134 -29.10 8.66 -0.19
CA VAL A 134 -29.58 7.29 -0.49
C VAL A 134 -29.38 6.29 0.65
N VAL A 135 -28.64 6.65 1.70
CA VAL A 135 -28.39 5.72 2.81
C VAL A 135 -29.71 5.34 3.50
N ASP A 136 -29.88 4.05 3.72
CA ASP A 136 -31.01 3.53 4.49
C ASP A 136 -30.97 4.08 5.92
N GLN A 137 -32.08 4.66 6.38
CA GLN A 137 -32.14 5.31 7.68
C GLN A 137 -32.24 4.31 8.84
N ASP A 138 -32.80 3.13 8.59
CA ASP A 138 -33.02 2.09 9.59
C ASP A 138 -31.81 1.15 9.68
N HIS A 139 -31.16 0.86 8.55
CA HIS A 139 -30.04 -0.08 8.43
C HIS A 139 -28.84 0.53 7.69
N PRO A 140 -28.29 1.68 8.13
CA PRO A 140 -27.25 2.39 7.41
C PRO A 140 -25.95 1.60 7.28
N GLY A 141 -25.60 0.80 8.29
CA GLY A 141 -24.42 -0.07 8.28
C GLY A 141 -24.49 -1.13 7.19
N ASP A 142 -25.61 -1.85 7.09
CA ASP A 142 -25.81 -2.89 6.08
C ASP A 142 -25.95 -2.30 4.68
N PHE A 143 -26.63 -1.16 4.54
CA PHE A 143 -26.69 -0.45 3.26
C PHE A 143 -25.30 -0.06 2.76
N ASN A 144 -24.48 0.55 3.63
CA ASN A 144 -23.12 0.95 3.29
C ASN A 144 -22.24 -0.26 2.92
N GLN A 145 -22.35 -1.36 3.67
CA GLN A 145 -21.65 -2.62 3.34
C GLN A 145 -22.15 -3.20 2.02
N GLY A 146 -23.45 -3.19 1.76
CA GLY A 146 -24.04 -3.63 0.50
C GLY A 146 -23.54 -2.82 -0.70
N MET A 147 -23.42 -1.49 -0.56
CA MET A 147 -22.87 -0.63 -1.60
C MET A 147 -21.39 -0.93 -1.89
N MET A 148 -20.58 -1.16 -0.85
CA MET A 148 -19.18 -1.59 -1.00
C MET A 148 -19.09 -2.95 -1.69
N GLU A 149 -19.87 -3.93 -1.23
CA GLU A 149 -19.88 -5.30 -1.73
C GLU A 149 -20.36 -5.37 -3.19
N LEU A 150 -21.40 -4.61 -3.54
CA LEU A 150 -21.88 -4.47 -4.92
C LEU A 150 -20.76 -3.97 -5.83
N GLY A 151 -20.01 -2.96 -5.40
CA GLY A 151 -18.85 -2.47 -6.15
C GLY A 151 -17.76 -3.54 -6.26
N ALA A 152 -17.44 -4.24 -5.17
CA ALA A 152 -16.36 -5.22 -5.12
C ALA A 152 -16.62 -6.47 -5.98
N THR A 153 -17.87 -6.95 -6.03
CA THR A 153 -18.20 -8.28 -6.58
C THR A 153 -18.96 -8.25 -7.91
N VAL A 154 -19.78 -7.22 -8.16
CA VAL A 154 -20.67 -7.16 -9.35
C VAL A 154 -20.29 -5.98 -10.24
N CYS A 155 -20.34 -4.78 -9.69
CA CYS A 155 -20.05 -3.53 -10.39
C CYS A 155 -18.54 -3.28 -10.39
N THR A 156 -17.76 -4.23 -10.91
CA THR A 156 -16.28 -4.24 -10.86
C THR A 156 -15.65 -3.19 -11.80
N PRO A 157 -14.35 -2.86 -11.62
CA PRO A 157 -13.66 -1.89 -12.48
C PRO A 157 -13.57 -2.29 -13.95
N LYS A 158 -13.44 -3.60 -14.23
CA LYS A 158 -13.37 -4.17 -15.58
C LYS A 158 -14.45 -5.24 -15.72
N SER A 159 -15.16 -5.22 -16.85
CA SER A 159 -16.19 -6.22 -17.18
C SER A 159 -17.23 -6.45 -16.07
N PRO A 160 -17.98 -5.41 -15.66
CA PRO A 160 -18.98 -5.54 -14.60
C PRO A 160 -20.13 -6.47 -15.01
N SER A 161 -20.63 -7.25 -14.06
CA SER A 161 -21.70 -8.24 -14.25
C SER A 161 -23.08 -7.59 -14.22
N CYS A 162 -23.34 -6.65 -15.14
CA CYS A 162 -24.57 -5.85 -15.13
C CYS A 162 -25.85 -6.69 -15.22
N ALA A 163 -25.82 -7.85 -15.90
CA ALA A 163 -26.99 -8.72 -16.06
C ALA A 163 -27.46 -9.37 -14.75
N SER A 164 -26.54 -9.59 -13.79
CA SER A 164 -26.85 -10.12 -12.47
C SER A 164 -26.88 -9.03 -11.39
N CYS A 165 -26.81 -7.76 -11.78
CA CYS A 165 -26.79 -6.66 -10.83
C CYS A 165 -28.20 -6.42 -10.26
N PRO A 166 -28.38 -6.47 -8.93
CA PRO A 166 -29.69 -6.28 -8.31
C PRO A 166 -30.23 -4.86 -8.52
N ALA A 167 -29.35 -3.89 -8.77
CA ALA A 167 -29.71 -2.49 -9.01
C ALA A 167 -29.74 -2.11 -10.50
N GLN A 168 -29.77 -3.08 -11.43
CA GLN A 168 -29.65 -2.78 -12.87
C GLN A 168 -30.75 -1.85 -13.39
N SER A 169 -31.98 -1.98 -12.90
CA SER A 169 -33.14 -1.17 -13.30
C SER A 169 -33.01 0.31 -12.91
N LEU A 170 -32.20 0.59 -11.89
CA LEU A 170 -31.93 1.95 -11.38
C LEU A 170 -30.66 2.56 -12.00
N CYS A 171 -29.91 1.81 -12.79
CA CYS A 171 -28.59 2.21 -13.27
C CYS A 171 -28.69 2.99 -14.60
N LEU A 172 -28.49 4.31 -14.52
CA LEU A 172 -28.56 5.17 -15.71
C LEU A 172 -27.49 4.85 -16.76
N ALA A 173 -26.28 4.46 -16.37
CA ALA A 173 -25.25 4.02 -17.32
C ALA A 173 -25.67 2.76 -18.10
N LYS A 174 -26.34 1.81 -17.43
CA LYS A 174 -26.85 0.59 -18.08
C LYS A 174 -27.95 0.94 -19.08
N ALA A 175 -28.90 1.79 -18.68
CA ALA A 175 -29.96 2.29 -19.56
C ALA A 175 -29.38 3.06 -20.77
N GLN A 176 -28.35 3.89 -20.59
CA GLN A 176 -27.68 4.60 -21.69
C GLN A 176 -27.04 3.63 -22.68
N VAL A 177 -26.34 2.59 -22.20
CA VAL A 177 -25.74 1.55 -23.06
C VAL A 177 -26.82 0.82 -23.87
N GLU A 178 -27.95 0.50 -23.25
CA GLU A 178 -29.07 -0.16 -23.94
C GLU A 178 -29.71 0.72 -25.01
N ARG A 179 -29.95 2.01 -24.70
CA ARG A 179 -30.43 2.99 -25.69
C ARG A 179 -29.50 3.12 -26.89
N ASN A 180 -28.19 3.17 -26.66
CA ASN A 180 -27.21 3.28 -27.74
C ASN A 180 -27.18 2.02 -28.62
N LYS A 181 -27.35 0.82 -28.05
CA LYS A 181 -27.49 -0.43 -28.80
C LYS A 181 -28.76 -0.45 -29.67
N SER A 182 -29.89 -0.01 -29.12
CA SER A 182 -31.16 0.06 -29.87
C SER A 182 -31.11 1.04 -31.05
N LYS A 183 -30.41 2.18 -30.88
CA LYS A 183 -30.16 3.13 -31.99
C LYS A 183 -29.32 2.53 -33.12
N ASN A 184 -28.31 1.71 -32.79
CA ASN A 184 -27.51 1.00 -33.79
C ASN A 184 -28.26 -0.18 -34.46
N GLY A 185 -29.27 -0.75 -33.79
CA GLY A 185 -30.10 -1.85 -34.30
C GLY A 185 -31.26 -1.40 -35.20
N ASN A 186 -31.81 -0.20 -35.00
CA ASN A 186 -32.87 0.37 -35.85
C ASN A 186 -32.30 0.98 -37.14
N LYS A 187 -31.93 0.12 -38.09
CA LYS A 187 -31.72 0.46 -39.51
C LYS A 187 -33.04 0.65 -40.30
N LEU A 188 -34.18 0.70 -39.62
CA LEU A 188 -35.48 1.05 -40.20
C LEU A 188 -35.77 2.49 -39.78
N GLY A 189 -35.62 3.44 -40.71
CA GLY A 189 -35.61 4.90 -40.50
C GLY A 189 -36.84 5.54 -39.87
N ILE A 190 -37.23 5.08 -38.68
CA ILE A 190 -38.17 5.75 -37.79
C ILE A 190 -37.37 6.83 -37.07
N LYS A 191 -37.57 8.08 -37.49
CA LYS A 191 -37.07 9.25 -36.76
C LYS A 191 -37.70 9.24 -35.38
N ASP A 192 -36.95 8.76 -34.40
CA ASP A 192 -37.31 8.92 -33.00
C ASP A 192 -37.42 10.42 -32.73
N ARG A 193 -38.62 10.91 -32.40
CA ARG A 193 -38.85 12.32 -32.07
C ARG A 193 -38.23 12.59 -30.70
N THR A 194 -36.92 12.75 -30.66
CA THR A 194 -36.20 13.35 -29.54
C THR A 194 -35.45 14.57 -30.04
N ASP A 195 -36.20 15.55 -30.58
CA ASP A 195 -35.70 16.90 -30.87
C ASP A 195 -35.68 17.79 -29.62
N ILE A 196 -35.95 17.21 -28.44
CA ILE A 196 -35.75 17.88 -27.15
C ILE A 196 -34.37 17.43 -26.66
N PRO A 197 -33.32 18.26 -26.79
CA PRO A 197 -32.06 17.99 -26.12
C PRO A 197 -32.34 17.81 -24.62
N ASP A 198 -31.76 16.77 -24.02
CA ASP A 198 -31.79 16.61 -22.57
C ASP A 198 -31.21 17.89 -21.95
N ILE A 199 -31.70 18.34 -20.80
CA ILE A 199 -31.26 19.59 -20.18
C ILE A 199 -29.75 19.58 -19.95
N GLU A 200 -29.16 18.40 -19.73
CA GLU A 200 -27.72 18.15 -19.59
C GLU A 200 -26.92 18.38 -20.89
N CYS A 201 -27.58 18.36 -22.06
CA CYS A 201 -27.00 18.70 -23.36
C CYS A 201 -27.01 20.21 -23.65
N VAL A 202 -27.73 21.01 -22.85
CA VAL A 202 -27.89 22.47 -23.03
C VAL A 202 -27.01 23.26 -22.05
N VAL A 203 -26.52 22.62 -20.99
CA VAL A 203 -25.59 23.24 -20.04
C VAL A 203 -24.19 23.24 -20.66
N GLU A 204 -23.70 24.43 -21.05
CA GLU A 204 -22.40 24.58 -21.74
C GLU A 204 -21.22 23.99 -20.95
N LYS A 205 -21.28 23.93 -19.61
CA LYS A 205 -20.22 23.34 -18.75
C LYS A 205 -20.81 22.70 -17.50
N CYS A 206 -20.86 21.36 -17.47
CA CYS A 206 -21.22 20.60 -16.28
C CYS A 206 -19.99 19.90 -15.68
N ASP A 207 -19.64 20.24 -14.44
CA ASP A 207 -18.48 19.67 -13.71
C ASP A 207 -18.62 18.18 -13.35
N LEU A 208 -19.76 17.57 -13.67
CA LEU A 208 -20.08 16.16 -13.39
C LEU A 208 -20.14 15.31 -14.66
N CYS A 209 -20.37 15.92 -15.82
CA CYS A 209 -20.50 15.23 -17.10
C CYS A 209 -19.14 14.72 -17.60
N LEU A 210 -19.16 13.95 -18.68
CA LEU A 210 -17.92 13.58 -19.38
C LEU A 210 -17.18 14.86 -19.82
N PRO A 211 -15.85 14.93 -19.65
CA PRO A 211 -15.06 16.05 -20.16
C PRO A 211 -15.30 16.27 -21.66
N GLU A 212 -15.37 17.53 -22.10
CA GLU A 212 -15.66 17.89 -23.51
C GLU A 212 -14.70 17.23 -24.52
N ASN A 213 -13.45 16.98 -24.10
CA ASN A 213 -12.41 16.33 -24.89
C ASN A 213 -12.44 14.80 -24.86
N GLU A 214 -13.33 14.19 -24.07
CA GLU A 214 -13.47 12.74 -23.93
C GLU A 214 -14.88 12.31 -24.33
N THR A 215 -15.03 11.81 -25.57
CA THR A 215 -16.31 11.29 -26.06
C THR A 215 -16.64 9.92 -25.46
N TRP A 216 -17.92 9.56 -25.49
CA TRP A 216 -18.37 8.23 -25.06
C TRP A 216 -17.81 7.14 -25.98
N ASP A 217 -17.25 6.07 -25.39
CA ASP A 217 -16.71 4.91 -26.12
C ASP A 217 -17.67 3.71 -26.00
N GLU A 218 -18.17 3.22 -27.14
CA GLU A 218 -19.08 2.08 -27.21
C GLU A 218 -18.49 0.80 -26.64
N LYS A 219 -17.17 0.61 -26.76
CA LYS A 219 -16.47 -0.59 -26.27
C LYS A 219 -16.40 -0.63 -24.74
N GLU A 220 -16.34 0.53 -24.10
CA GLU A 220 -16.25 0.66 -22.65
C GLU A 220 -17.62 0.48 -21.99
N GLY A 221 -18.72 0.82 -22.67
CA GLY A 221 -20.09 0.66 -22.17
C GLY A 221 -20.31 1.43 -20.86
N VAL A 222 -20.67 0.74 -19.77
CA VAL A 222 -20.82 1.39 -18.45
C VAL A 222 -19.48 1.82 -17.83
N GLN A 223 -18.35 1.34 -18.36
CA GLN A 223 -17.01 1.66 -17.87
C GLN A 223 -16.55 3.05 -18.30
N ASN A 224 -17.34 3.75 -19.14
CA ASN A 224 -17.17 5.19 -19.36
C ASN A 224 -17.33 6.01 -18.06
N TYR A 225 -17.95 5.43 -17.02
CA TYR A 225 -18.22 6.10 -15.74
C TYR A 225 -17.57 5.35 -14.55
N PRO A 226 -16.80 6.04 -13.69
CA PRO A 226 -16.20 7.37 -13.91
C PRO A 226 -14.98 7.29 -14.85
N ARG A 227 -14.62 8.41 -15.49
CA ARG A 227 -13.33 8.51 -16.19
C ARG A 227 -12.18 8.46 -15.19
N LYS A 228 -11.14 7.71 -15.57
CA LYS A 228 -9.93 7.58 -14.76
C LYS A 228 -9.08 8.82 -14.96
N ALA A 229 -8.71 9.46 -13.85
CA ALA A 229 -7.66 10.47 -13.88
C ALA A 229 -6.34 9.86 -14.37
N GLY A 230 -5.57 10.62 -15.15
CA GLY A 230 -4.19 10.27 -15.47
C GLY A 230 -3.35 10.13 -14.20
N LYS A 231 -2.50 9.09 -14.14
CA LYS A 231 -1.58 8.91 -13.01
C LYS A 231 -0.36 9.82 -13.17
N LYS A 232 0.00 10.55 -12.12
CA LYS A 232 1.29 11.26 -12.05
C LYS A 232 2.43 10.24 -12.01
N ALA A 233 3.57 10.59 -12.63
CA ALA A 233 4.77 9.76 -12.56
C ALA A 233 5.28 9.66 -11.11
N ALA A 234 5.74 8.48 -10.72
CA ALA A 234 6.38 8.26 -9.43
C ALA A 234 7.79 8.86 -9.45
N ARG A 235 8.24 9.38 -8.29
CA ARG A 235 9.62 9.86 -8.15
C ARG A 235 10.58 8.66 -8.14
N VAL A 236 11.77 8.81 -8.71
CA VAL A 236 12.82 7.79 -8.69
C VAL A 236 13.81 8.15 -7.59
N GLU A 237 14.17 7.20 -6.74
CA GLU A 237 15.12 7.38 -5.65
C GLU A 237 16.16 6.25 -5.65
N ARG A 238 17.41 6.60 -5.34
CA ARG A 238 18.50 5.64 -5.20
C ARG A 238 19.04 5.68 -3.76
N THR A 239 19.30 4.51 -3.19
CA THR A 239 19.70 4.38 -1.77
C THR A 239 20.80 3.34 -1.66
N SER A 240 21.93 3.71 -1.05
CA SER A 240 22.96 2.74 -0.68
C SER A 240 22.56 2.07 0.62
N VAL A 241 22.67 0.74 0.68
CA VAL A 241 22.36 -0.07 1.86
C VAL A 241 23.52 -1.02 2.16
N CYS A 242 23.95 -1.05 3.42
CA CYS A 242 25.06 -1.86 3.87
C CYS A 242 24.61 -2.98 4.79
N VAL A 243 24.80 -4.22 4.37
CA VAL A 243 24.60 -5.42 5.20
C VAL A 243 25.88 -5.66 5.99
N VAL A 244 25.86 -5.35 7.29
CA VAL A 244 26.98 -5.66 8.19
C VAL A 244 26.73 -7.02 8.82
N CYS A 245 27.64 -7.97 8.59
CA CYS A 245 27.61 -9.31 9.12
C CYS A 245 28.80 -9.53 10.06
N ARG A 246 28.52 -9.87 11.32
CA ARG A 246 29.52 -10.27 12.30
C ARG A 246 29.55 -11.77 12.45
N ARG A 247 30.73 -12.36 12.42
CA ARG A 247 30.94 -13.77 12.76
C ARG A 247 31.45 -13.88 14.20
N LYS A 248 30.66 -14.52 15.07
CA LYS A 248 31.08 -14.86 16.44
C LYS A 248 32.08 -16.00 16.45
N ARG A 249 32.78 -16.16 17.58
CA ARG A 249 33.74 -17.25 17.80
C ARG A 249 33.12 -18.65 17.70
N ASP A 250 31.85 -18.80 18.05
CA ASP A 250 31.08 -20.06 17.92
C ASP A 250 30.65 -20.37 16.47
N GLY A 251 30.91 -19.45 15.53
CA GLY A 251 30.53 -19.56 14.13
C GLY A 251 29.14 -19.02 13.80
N GLU A 252 28.37 -18.55 14.80
CA GLU A 252 27.09 -17.89 14.59
C GLU A 252 27.30 -16.57 13.83
N ARG A 253 26.35 -16.26 12.94
CA ARG A 253 26.32 -14.99 12.19
C ARG A 253 25.26 -14.08 12.77
N GLN A 254 25.66 -12.83 13.02
CA GLN A 254 24.75 -11.78 13.42
C GLN A 254 24.77 -10.64 12.40
N TYR A 255 23.65 -9.94 12.31
CA TYR A 255 23.44 -8.84 11.37
C TYR A 255 23.08 -7.57 12.12
N TYR A 256 23.70 -6.46 11.74
CA TYR A 256 23.43 -5.19 12.38
C TYR A 256 22.21 -4.51 11.75
N LEU A 257 21.24 -4.15 12.59
CA LEU A 257 20.07 -3.39 12.20
C LEU A 257 20.00 -2.08 12.96
N VAL A 258 19.45 -1.07 12.29
CA VAL A 258 19.07 0.22 12.87
C VAL A 258 17.56 0.41 12.75
N GLN A 259 17.00 1.11 13.73
CA GLN A 259 15.58 1.47 13.74
C GLN A 259 15.40 2.82 13.04
N ARG A 260 14.48 2.87 12.08
CA ARG A 260 14.13 4.11 11.37
C ARG A 260 13.49 5.11 12.34
N ALA A 261 13.70 6.39 12.05
CA ALA A 261 13.06 7.49 12.78
C ALA A 261 11.54 7.26 12.96
N GLN A 262 10.98 7.75 14.06
CA GLN A 262 9.56 7.57 14.41
C GLN A 262 8.58 8.34 13.51
N LYS A 263 9.10 9.11 12.55
CA LYS A 263 8.34 9.88 11.55
C LYS A 263 8.95 9.67 10.16
N GLY A 264 8.14 9.79 9.12
CA GLY A 264 8.57 9.65 7.73
C GLY A 264 8.29 8.27 7.12
N LEU A 265 8.97 7.98 6.01
CA LEU A 265 8.80 6.73 5.26
C LEU A 265 9.27 5.54 6.11
N LEU A 266 8.41 4.52 6.25
CA LEU A 266 8.68 3.29 6.99
C LEU A 266 9.07 3.53 8.47
N ALA A 267 8.46 4.55 9.10
CA ALA A 267 8.76 4.96 10.46
C ALA A 267 8.72 3.82 11.49
N GLY A 268 9.76 3.73 12.33
CA GLY A 268 9.88 2.75 13.40
C GLY A 268 10.11 1.29 12.94
N LEU A 269 10.32 1.05 11.64
CA LEU A 269 10.75 -0.27 11.16
C LEU A 269 12.25 -0.44 11.31
N TRP A 270 12.67 -1.69 11.45
CA TRP A 270 14.08 -2.07 11.42
C TRP A 270 14.57 -2.15 9.97
N GLU A 271 15.81 -1.75 9.74
CA GLU A 271 16.48 -1.86 8.45
C GLU A 271 17.99 -2.03 8.60
N PHE A 272 18.63 -2.42 7.50
CA PHE A 272 20.08 -2.31 7.41
C PHE A 272 20.48 -0.83 7.29
N PRO A 273 21.66 -0.43 7.82
CA PRO A 273 22.23 0.89 7.62
C PRO A 273 22.09 1.35 6.16
N SER A 274 21.50 2.53 5.95
CA SER A 274 21.24 3.04 4.60
C SER A 274 21.35 4.55 4.50
N LEU A 275 21.71 5.04 3.32
CA LEU A 275 21.82 6.46 2.99
C LEU A 275 21.25 6.70 1.59
N ILE A 276 20.46 7.76 1.43
CA ILE A 276 19.99 8.21 0.12
C ILE A 276 21.20 8.79 -0.63
N VAL A 277 21.40 8.36 -1.88
CA VAL A 277 22.54 8.77 -2.71
C VAL A 277 22.01 9.69 -3.81
N GLU A 278 22.60 10.88 -3.93
CA GLU A 278 22.33 11.79 -5.04
C GLU A 278 23.07 11.32 -6.30
N GLU A 279 22.50 11.57 -7.48
CA GLU A 279 22.88 10.94 -8.77
C GLU A 279 24.36 11.12 -9.19
N GLU A 280 25.12 11.97 -8.51
CA GLU A 280 26.50 12.34 -8.85
C GLU A 280 27.59 11.66 -8.00
N GLU A 281 27.24 10.84 -6.98
CA GLU A 281 28.26 10.14 -6.17
C GLU A 281 28.63 8.76 -6.78
N ASP A 282 29.93 8.57 -7.07
CA ASP A 282 30.52 7.39 -7.69
C ASP A 282 30.04 6.05 -7.10
N GLU A 283 29.57 5.16 -7.98
CA GLU A 283 28.97 3.85 -7.70
C GLU A 283 29.90 2.86 -6.96
N ASN A 284 31.18 3.19 -6.80
CA ASN A 284 32.24 2.28 -6.41
C ASN A 284 33.07 2.73 -5.19
N SER A 285 32.69 3.80 -4.50
CA SER A 285 33.50 4.29 -3.38
C SER A 285 33.13 3.60 -2.06
N ASP A 286 34.08 2.87 -1.47
CA ASP A 286 34.04 2.41 -0.05
C ASP A 286 33.78 3.59 0.92
N HIS A 287 34.04 4.82 0.47
CA HIS A 287 33.74 6.08 1.16
C HIS A 287 32.25 6.26 1.51
N SER A 288 31.34 5.77 0.66
CA SER A 288 29.89 5.83 0.91
C SER A 288 29.47 4.94 2.08
N ILE A 289 30.09 3.77 2.24
CA ILE A 289 29.79 2.82 3.31
C ILE A 289 30.29 3.34 4.64
N HIS A 290 31.50 3.90 4.68
CA HIS A 290 32.03 4.45 5.92
C HIS A 290 31.14 5.58 6.43
N LYS A 291 30.66 6.47 5.53
CA LYS A 291 29.63 7.47 5.85
C LYS A 291 28.33 6.84 6.36
N VAL A 292 27.83 5.80 5.70
CA VAL A 292 26.61 5.07 6.12
C VAL A 292 26.78 4.48 7.53
N LEU A 293 27.90 3.81 7.80
CA LEU A 293 28.13 3.13 9.09
C LEU A 293 28.40 4.12 10.23
N GLN A 294 29.20 5.17 9.99
CA GLN A 294 29.42 6.24 10.98
C GLN A 294 28.15 7.00 11.32
N SER A 295 27.28 7.26 10.35
CA SER A 295 25.99 7.91 10.60
C SER A 295 24.95 6.98 11.27
N SER A 296 25.16 5.67 11.21
CA SER A 296 24.20 4.64 11.67
C SER A 296 24.46 4.17 13.10
N CYS A 297 24.20 5.06 14.06
CA CYS A 297 24.23 4.78 15.50
C CYS A 297 25.60 4.40 16.10
N GLY A 298 26.69 4.93 15.52
CA GLY A 298 28.01 4.87 16.16
C GLY A 298 28.72 3.52 16.11
N LEU A 299 28.34 2.63 15.19
CA LEU A 299 29.06 1.36 15.03
C LEU A 299 30.49 1.62 14.55
N GLY A 300 31.46 1.34 15.41
CA GLY A 300 32.88 1.46 15.11
C GLY A 300 33.33 0.31 14.20
N VAL A 301 33.69 0.65 12.96
CA VAL A 301 34.15 -0.31 11.95
C VAL A 301 35.52 0.18 11.45
N PRO A 302 36.57 -0.67 11.41
CA PRO A 302 37.89 -0.28 10.95
C PRO A 302 37.88 0.45 9.61
N ALA A 303 38.60 1.57 9.50
CA ALA A 303 38.65 2.38 8.28
C ALA A 303 39.18 1.65 7.04
N ALA A 304 39.89 0.52 7.23
CA ALA A 304 40.43 -0.32 6.16
C ALA A 304 39.47 -1.43 5.69
N ILE A 305 38.23 -1.48 6.20
CA ILE A 305 37.31 -2.54 5.86
C ILE A 305 36.89 -2.48 4.41
N GLN A 306 37.12 -3.60 3.72
CA GLN A 306 36.70 -3.80 2.35
C GLN A 306 35.23 -4.18 2.32
N SER A 307 34.47 -3.47 1.49
CA SER A 307 33.12 -3.88 1.18
C SER A 307 33.07 -4.80 -0.02
N THR A 308 32.05 -5.66 -0.05
CA THR A 308 31.71 -6.41 -1.26
C THR A 308 30.44 -5.83 -1.87
N HIS A 309 30.51 -5.40 -3.12
CA HIS A 309 29.32 -5.08 -3.89
C HIS A 309 28.48 -6.33 -4.16
N VAL A 310 27.22 -6.34 -3.72
CA VAL A 310 26.31 -7.49 -3.86
C VAL A 310 25.47 -7.37 -5.13
N GLY A 311 25.03 -6.16 -5.47
CA GLY A 311 24.15 -5.87 -6.62
C GLY A 311 23.12 -4.80 -6.29
N SER A 312 22.08 -4.69 -7.12
CA SER A 312 20.97 -3.76 -6.90
C SER A 312 19.63 -4.48 -6.68
N VAL A 313 18.74 -3.87 -5.90
CA VAL A 313 17.40 -4.36 -5.60
C VAL A 313 16.38 -3.26 -5.85
N GLU A 314 15.44 -3.50 -6.76
CA GLU A 314 14.34 -2.56 -7.02
C GLU A 314 13.12 -2.83 -6.14
N HIS A 315 12.54 -1.75 -5.64
CA HIS A 315 11.31 -1.76 -4.86
C HIS A 315 10.39 -0.60 -5.24
N ILE A 316 9.13 -0.92 -5.57
CA ILE A 316 8.14 0.06 -6.01
C ILE A 316 7.15 0.32 -4.87
N PHE A 317 7.12 1.56 -4.40
CA PHE A 317 6.04 2.13 -3.61
C PHE A 317 5.03 2.82 -4.54
N SER A 318 3.85 3.17 -4.03
CA SER A 318 2.81 3.81 -4.86
C SER A 318 3.22 5.14 -5.49
N HIS A 319 4.19 5.84 -4.91
CA HIS A 319 4.64 7.17 -5.34
C HIS A 319 6.16 7.27 -5.47
N ILE A 320 6.89 6.17 -5.25
CA ILE A 320 8.37 6.14 -5.25
C ILE A 320 8.82 4.85 -5.92
N HIS A 321 9.70 4.96 -6.91
CA HIS A 321 10.46 3.85 -7.47
C HIS A 321 11.85 3.90 -6.84
N GLN A 322 12.12 2.98 -5.92
CA GLN A 322 13.36 3.00 -5.14
C GLN A 322 14.31 1.89 -5.59
N THR A 323 15.56 2.25 -5.85
CA THR A 323 16.65 1.32 -6.17
C THR A 323 17.63 1.28 -5.01
N TYR A 324 17.76 0.11 -4.39
CA TYR A 324 18.74 -0.14 -3.33
C TYR A 324 20.03 -0.69 -3.95
N VAL A 325 21.15 0.01 -3.76
CA VAL A 325 22.49 -0.50 -4.09
C VAL A 325 23.02 -1.23 -2.86
N VAL A 326 23.21 -2.53 -2.96
CA VAL A 326 23.52 -3.40 -1.82
C VAL A 326 25.01 -3.64 -1.74
N GLN A 327 25.58 -3.28 -0.60
CA GLN A 327 26.95 -3.57 -0.21
C GLN A 327 26.95 -4.44 1.05
N ALA A 328 28.00 -5.22 1.24
CA ALA A 328 28.15 -6.08 2.40
C ALA A 328 29.53 -5.91 3.03
N VAL A 329 29.56 -5.91 4.35
CA VAL A 329 30.75 -5.83 5.17
C VAL A 329 30.75 -7.03 6.11
N GLU A 330 31.83 -7.81 6.08
CA GLU A 330 32.04 -8.94 6.99
C GLU A 330 33.07 -8.51 8.03
N VAL A 331 32.73 -8.69 9.31
CA VAL A 331 33.58 -8.32 10.44
C VAL A 331 33.66 -9.47 11.43
N SER A 332 34.82 -9.64 12.07
CA SER A 332 34.95 -10.51 13.22
C SER A 332 34.45 -9.81 14.49
N GLU A 333 34.16 -10.60 15.52
CA GLU A 333 33.73 -10.09 16.83
C GLU A 333 34.73 -9.13 17.48
N GLU A 334 36.02 -9.23 17.15
CA GLU A 334 37.10 -8.42 17.72
C GLU A 334 37.34 -7.10 16.94
N GLU A 335 36.84 -7.02 15.71
CA GLU A 335 36.98 -5.85 14.83
C GLU A 335 35.84 -4.84 15.00
N VAL A 336 34.80 -5.18 15.74
CA VAL A 336 33.64 -4.31 15.96
C VAL A 336 33.73 -3.70 17.34
N ASP A 337 33.72 -2.37 17.40
CA ASP A 337 33.47 -1.65 18.65
C ASP A 337 31.98 -1.30 18.73
N ASP A 338 31.25 -2.02 19.58
CA ASP A 338 29.85 -1.75 19.90
C ASP A 338 29.66 -0.99 21.23
N SER A 339 30.74 -0.50 21.86
CA SER A 339 30.66 0.26 23.12
C SER A 339 29.88 1.58 22.99
N GLN A 340 29.79 2.14 21.78
CA GLN A 340 29.04 3.36 21.46
C GLN A 340 27.66 3.09 20.85
N VAL A 341 27.26 1.82 20.74
CA VAL A 341 25.95 1.43 20.20
C VAL A 341 24.88 1.77 21.24
N HIS A 342 24.06 2.77 20.92
CA HIS A 342 22.90 3.13 21.73
C HIS A 342 21.80 2.08 21.54
N THR A 343 21.65 1.21 22.54
CA THR A 343 20.89 -0.06 22.47
C THR A 343 19.40 0.07 22.11
N GLU A 344 18.79 1.25 22.17
CA GLU A 344 17.37 1.42 21.82
C GLU A 344 17.11 1.54 20.31
N SER A 345 18.05 2.05 19.52
CA SER A 345 17.84 2.32 18.07
C SER A 345 18.65 1.44 17.14
N CYS A 346 19.44 0.51 17.68
CA CYS A 346 20.28 -0.38 16.90
C CYS A 346 20.53 -1.70 17.65
N ARG A 347 20.66 -2.80 16.91
CA ARG A 347 20.87 -4.13 17.49
C ARG A 347 21.52 -5.11 16.52
N TRP A 348 22.24 -6.07 17.09
CA TRP A 348 22.64 -7.28 16.41
C TRP A 348 21.52 -8.30 16.46
N VAL A 349 21.19 -8.91 15.32
CA VAL A 349 20.16 -9.96 15.23
C VAL A 349 20.70 -11.20 14.54
N THR A 350 20.20 -12.36 14.93
CA THR A 350 20.36 -13.60 14.16
C THR A 350 19.52 -13.56 12.88
N LYS A 351 19.69 -14.56 12.02
CA LYS A 351 18.86 -14.72 10.82
C LYS A 351 17.39 -14.95 11.16
N GLU A 352 17.14 -15.73 12.20
CA GLU A 352 15.82 -16.07 12.71
C GLU A 352 15.14 -14.81 13.25
N GLU A 353 15.87 -14.01 14.04
CA GLU A 353 15.40 -12.73 14.59
C GLU A 353 15.14 -11.68 13.49
N PHE A 354 16.00 -11.61 12.46
CA PHE A 354 15.73 -10.76 11.28
C PHE A 354 14.42 -11.14 10.59
N SER A 355 14.14 -12.44 10.51
CA SER A 355 12.94 -12.96 9.83
C SER A 355 11.66 -12.62 10.59
N SER A 356 11.72 -12.57 11.93
CA SER A 356 10.61 -12.16 12.80
C SER A 356 10.51 -10.64 12.98
N ALA A 357 11.61 -9.90 12.81
CA ALA A 357 11.63 -8.46 13.00
C ALA A 357 10.68 -7.72 12.03
N ALA A 358 10.18 -6.57 12.48
CA ALA A 358 9.40 -5.64 11.67
C ALA A 358 10.27 -4.91 10.63
N VAL A 359 10.71 -5.63 9.60
CA VAL A 359 11.49 -5.12 8.47
C VAL A 359 10.62 -4.99 7.22
N SER A 360 10.96 -4.04 6.35
CA SER A 360 10.23 -3.85 5.09
C SER A 360 10.45 -5.01 4.10
N THR A 361 9.52 -5.18 3.16
CA THR A 361 9.69 -6.17 2.07
C THR A 361 10.93 -5.88 1.22
N ALA A 362 11.34 -4.61 1.11
CA ALA A 362 12.59 -4.23 0.44
C ALA A 362 13.81 -4.79 1.20
N MET A 363 13.87 -4.63 2.52
CA MET A 363 14.97 -5.16 3.34
C MET A 363 15.04 -6.68 3.31
N LYS A 364 13.89 -7.38 3.25
CA LYS A 364 13.86 -8.83 3.05
C LYS A 364 14.47 -9.24 1.69
N LYS A 365 14.24 -8.45 0.63
CA LYS A 365 14.87 -8.68 -0.68
C LYS A 365 16.38 -8.40 -0.65
N VAL A 366 16.80 -7.32 0.02
CA VAL A 366 18.22 -6.98 0.22
C VAL A 366 18.95 -8.12 0.92
N PHE A 367 18.39 -8.62 2.03
CA PHE A 367 18.99 -9.73 2.76
C PHE A 367 19.10 -11.00 1.90
N LYS A 368 18.04 -11.33 1.16
CA LYS A 368 18.05 -12.47 0.22
C LYS A 368 19.11 -12.32 -0.88
N ALA A 369 19.34 -11.11 -1.39
CA ALA A 369 20.39 -10.84 -2.38
C ALA A 369 21.78 -11.13 -1.79
N TYR A 370 22.03 -10.65 -0.57
CA TYR A 370 23.26 -10.94 0.18
C TYR A 370 23.46 -12.45 0.42
N GLU A 371 22.43 -13.17 0.87
CA GLU A 371 22.55 -14.63 1.11
C GLU A 371 22.89 -15.42 -0.16
N ASN A 372 22.37 -14.99 -1.32
CA ASN A 372 22.67 -15.63 -2.59
C ASN A 372 24.12 -15.43 -3.04
N LEU A 373 24.74 -14.31 -2.67
CA LEU A 373 26.16 -14.08 -2.91
C LEU A 373 27.03 -15.08 -2.13
N GLY A 374 26.69 -15.33 -0.86
CA GLY A 374 27.36 -16.32 -0.02
C GLY A 374 27.32 -17.73 -0.62
N LYS A 375 26.17 -18.12 -1.19
CA LYS A 375 26.03 -19.43 -1.89
C LYS A 375 26.87 -19.52 -3.16
N LYS A 376 26.98 -18.43 -3.93
CA LYS A 376 27.86 -18.38 -5.12
C LYS A 376 29.34 -18.51 -4.72
N LYS A 377 29.79 -17.81 -3.68
CA LYS A 377 31.17 -17.92 -3.15
C LYS A 377 31.51 -19.33 -2.64
N ILE A 378 30.57 -20.02 -2.00
CA ILE A 378 30.74 -21.42 -1.55
C ILE A 378 30.80 -22.38 -2.75
N SER A 379 29.99 -22.17 -3.80
CA SER A 379 30.02 -23.01 -5.02
C SER A 379 31.30 -22.86 -5.85
N THR A 380 32.00 -21.72 -5.74
CA THR A 380 33.29 -21.48 -6.41
C THR A 380 34.50 -22.00 -5.63
N MET A 381 34.31 -22.48 -4.39
CA MET A 381 35.37 -23.00 -3.52
C MET A 381 35.40 -24.54 -3.44
N ASP A 382 34.65 -25.25 -4.30
CA ASP A 382 34.72 -26.71 -4.44
C ASP A 382 35.57 -27.07 -5.69
N PRO A 383 36.88 -27.37 -5.55
CA PRO A 383 37.73 -27.77 -6.67
C PRO A 383 37.46 -29.24 -7.00
N GLY A 384 36.28 -29.54 -7.53
CA GLY A 384 35.82 -30.93 -7.50
C GLY A 384 34.75 -31.35 -8.49
N LYS A 385 34.34 -30.57 -9.49
CA LYS A 385 33.48 -31.09 -10.58
C LYS A 385 33.86 -30.54 -11.94
N ASN A 386 34.50 -31.42 -12.72
CA ASN A 386 34.80 -31.31 -14.14
C ASN A 386 33.78 -30.49 -14.93
N GLN A 387 34.20 -29.31 -15.37
CA GLN A 387 33.52 -28.54 -16.41
C GLN A 387 33.60 -29.36 -17.71
N LYS A 388 32.45 -29.87 -18.19
CA LYS A 388 32.40 -30.52 -19.50
C LYS A 388 32.71 -29.47 -20.56
N SER A 389 33.78 -29.72 -21.32
CA SER A 389 34.16 -28.95 -22.50
C SER A 389 32.99 -28.86 -23.50
N ILE A 390 32.93 -27.72 -24.19
CA ILE A 390 31.98 -27.38 -25.27
C ILE A 390 31.98 -28.40 -26.42
N THR A 391 33.01 -29.26 -26.52
CA THR A 391 33.06 -30.37 -27.48
C THR A 391 32.08 -31.50 -27.19
N SER A 392 31.45 -31.53 -26.01
CA SER A 392 30.42 -32.53 -25.68
C SER A 392 29.05 -32.26 -26.29
N PHE A 393 28.83 -31.08 -26.89
CA PHE A 393 27.57 -30.73 -27.58
C PHE A 393 27.52 -31.13 -29.07
N PHE A 394 28.63 -31.57 -29.66
CA PHE A 394 28.73 -31.88 -31.10
C PHE A 394 29.04 -33.35 -31.41
N LYS A 395 28.47 -34.31 -30.65
CA LYS A 395 28.39 -35.69 -31.14
C LYS A 395 27.14 -35.87 -32.01
N LYS A 396 27.36 -36.12 -33.30
CA LYS A 396 26.33 -36.55 -34.26
C LYS A 396 25.60 -37.79 -33.73
N LYS A 397 24.28 -37.81 -33.94
CA LYS A 397 23.33 -38.85 -33.54
C LYS A 397 23.77 -40.26 -33.92
#